data_AF-A0A345I0Y2-F1
#
_entry.id   AF-A0A345I0Y2-F1
#
_cell.length_a   1.000
_cell.length_b   1.000
_cell.length_c   1.000
_cell.angle_alpha   90.00
_cell.angle_beta   90.00
_cell.angle_gamma   90.00
#
_symmetry.space_group_name_H-M   'P 1'
#
loop_
_entity.id
_entity.type
_entity.pdbx_description
1 polymer ?
#
loop_
_entity_poly.entity_id
_entity_poly.type
_entity_poly.pdbx_seq_one_letter_code
_entity_poly.pdbx_strand_id
1 'polypeptide(L)' 'MARDDIGAQVEDATGRVGILRDVIPDYEDPAEPSWLRRKRPTAFLRPAGGGAEWLVPPDDVRRV' A
#
# COMPACT_ATOMS: atom_id res chain seq x y z
N MET A 1 -1.21 -8.50 3.56
CA MET A 1 0.03 -8.69 2.77
C MET A 1 1.26 -8.48 3.62
N ALA A 2 2.37 -9.12 3.25
CA ALA A 2 3.68 -8.97 3.91
C ALA A 2 4.77 -8.49 2.92
N ARG A 3 5.95 -8.17 3.45
CA ARG A 3 7.11 -7.74 2.64
C ARG A 3 7.59 -8.80 1.66
N ASP A 4 7.42 -10.08 1.98
CA ASP A 4 7.79 -11.18 1.08
C ASP A 4 6.93 -11.24 -0.20
N ASP A 5 5.82 -10.48 -0.23
CA ASP A 5 4.93 -10.40 -1.38
C ASP A 5 5.28 -9.23 -2.33
N ILE A 6 6.33 -8.44 -2.04
CA ILE A 6 6.75 -7.32 -2.89
C ILE A 6 7.05 -7.80 -4.32
N GLY A 7 6.53 -7.07 -5.30
CA GLY A 7 6.59 -7.40 -6.72
C GLY A 7 5.44 -8.27 -7.21
N ALA A 8 4.63 -8.85 -6.32
CA ALA A 8 3.46 -9.61 -6.70
C ALA A 8 2.33 -8.69 -7.20
N GLN A 9 1.50 -9.24 -8.09
CA GLN A 9 0.22 -8.64 -8.44
C GLN A 9 -0.78 -8.86 -7.30
N VAL A 10 -1.44 -7.78 -6.90
CA VAL A 10 -2.35 -7.72 -5.78
C VAL A 10 -3.59 -6.91 -6.12
N GLU A 11 -4.66 -7.15 -5.38
CA GLU A 11 -5.92 -6.42 -5.49
C GLU A 11 -6.27 -5.82 -4.11
N ASP A 12 -6.69 -4.56 -4.10
CA ASP A 12 -7.19 -3.91 -2.89
C ASP A 12 -8.69 -4.16 -2.64
N ALA A 13 -9.20 -3.78 -1.47
CA ALA A 13 -10.61 -3.95 -1.10
C ALA A 13 -11.62 -3.22 -2.01
N THR A 14 -11.17 -2.28 -2.85
CA THR A 14 -12.01 -1.57 -3.83
C THR A 14 -12.01 -2.23 -5.21
N GLY A 15 -11.28 -3.34 -5.37
CA GLY A 15 -11.14 -4.08 -6.62
C GLY A 15 -10.06 -3.53 -7.56
N ARG A 16 -9.22 -2.58 -7.10
CA ARG A 16 -8.13 -2.04 -7.93
C ARG A 16 -6.95 -3.01 -7.89
N VAL A 17 -6.45 -3.35 -9.06
CA VAL A 17 -5.30 -4.26 -9.24
C VAL A 17 -4.02 -3.47 -9.47
N GLY A 18 -2.96 -3.84 -8.77
CA GLY A 18 -1.63 -3.24 -8.88
C GLY A 18 -0.52 -4.22 -8.53
N ILE A 19 0.71 -3.71 -8.50
CA ILE A 19 1.89 -4.41 -8.02
C ILE A 19 2.24 -3.88 -6.64
N LEU A 20 2.43 -4.79 -5.67
CA LEU A 20 2.90 -4.42 -4.34
C LEU A 20 4.34 -3.92 -4.43
N ARG A 21 4.59 -2.69 -3.97
CA ARG A 21 5.91 -2.05 -4.04
C ARG A 21 6.65 -2.06 -2.71
N ASP A 22 5.93 -1.85 -1.62
CA ASP A 22 6.47 -1.92 -0.26
C ASP A 22 5.35 -2.16 0.76
N VAL A 23 5.73 -2.62 1.95
CA VAL A 23 4.90 -2.69 3.15
C VAL A 23 5.68 -2.12 4.33
N ILE A 24 5.20 -1.00 4.86
CA ILE A 24 5.83 -0.31 6.00
C ILE A 24 4.89 -0.43 7.21
N PRO A 25 5.32 -1.11 8.30
CA PRO A 25 4.44 -1.42 9.43
C PRO A 25 4.06 -0.19 10.27
N ASP A 26 4.88 0.86 10.22
CA ASP A 26 4.73 2.06 11.04
C ASP A 26 4.85 3.34 10.22
N TYR A 27 4.32 3.32 9.00
CA TYR A 27 4.34 4.48 8.10
C TYR A 27 3.60 5.66 8.71
N GLU A 28 4.21 6.84 8.61
CA GLU A 28 3.60 8.13 8.95
C GLU A 28 3.45 8.94 7.67
N ASP A 29 2.22 9.35 7.36
CA ASP A 29 1.94 10.09 6.14
C ASP A 29 2.50 11.53 6.23
N PRO A 30 3.52 11.89 5.43
CA PRO A 30 4.09 13.23 5.48
C PRO A 30 3.13 14.30 4.93
N ALA A 31 2.11 13.93 4.15
CA ALA A 31 1.09 14.85 3.69
C ALA A 31 0.10 15.24 4.79
N GLU A 32 -0.03 14.44 5.85
CA GLU A 32 -0.82 14.80 7.02
C GLU A 32 -0.09 15.87 7.86
N PRO A 33 -0.83 16.80 8.49
CA PRO A 33 -0.25 17.74 9.46
C PRO A 33 0.43 17.01 10.61
N SER A 34 1.55 17.53 11.11
CA SER A 34 2.39 16.84 12.12
C SER A 34 1.64 16.44 13.39
N TRP A 35 0.62 17.18 13.81
CA TRP A 35 -0.21 16.87 14.98
C TRP A 35 -1.30 15.81 14.72
N LEU A 36 -1.52 15.44 13.45
CA LEU A 36 -2.45 14.38 13.03
C LEU A 36 -1.73 13.13 12.54
N ARG A 37 -0.44 13.22 12.19
CA ARG A 37 0.37 12.07 11.77
C ARG A 37 0.30 10.96 12.80
N ARG A 38 -0.02 9.77 12.34
CA ARG A 38 -0.04 8.55 13.15
C ARG A 38 0.60 7.42 12.38
N LYS A 39 1.43 6.65 13.08
CA LYS A 39 2.01 5.40 12.58
C LYS A 39 0.88 4.42 12.27
N ARG A 40 0.85 3.91 11.04
CA ARG A 40 -0.08 2.88 10.60
C ARG A 40 0.58 1.92 9.60
N PRO A 41 0.32 0.61 9.69
CA PRO A 41 0.73 -0.32 8.66
C PRO A 41 0.16 0.13 7.30
N THR A 42 1.03 0.28 6.31
CA THR A 42 0.66 0.80 4.99
C THR A 42 1.34 -0.02 3.91
N ALA A 43 0.54 -0.45 2.93
CA ALA A 43 1.00 -1.06 1.70
C ALA A 43 0.99 -0.03 0.57
N PHE A 44 2.05 -0.04 -0.24
CA PHE A 44 2.26 0.87 -1.37
C PHE A 44 2.03 0.09 -2.67
N LEU A 45 1.02 0.50 -3.44
CA LEU A 45 0.58 -0.22 -4.63
C LEU A 45 0.71 0.69 -5.85
N ARG A 46 1.23 0.14 -6.95
CA ARG A 46 1.37 0.87 -8.21
C ARG A 46 0.68 0.14 -9.36
N PRO A 47 0.03 0.83 -10.31
CA PRO A 47 -0.58 0.15 -11.46
C PRO A 47 0.49 -0.54 -12.31
N ALA A 48 0.18 -1.72 -12.85
CA ALA A 48 1.14 -2.48 -13.67
C ALA A 48 1.59 -1.72 -14.94
N GLY A 49 0.71 -0.92 -15.53
CA GLY A 49 1.03 -0.07 -16.69
C GLY A 49 1.77 1.23 -16.34
N GLY A 50 2.18 1.43 -15.08
CA GLY A 50 2.67 2.70 -14.59
C GLY A 50 1.53 3.66 -14.20
N GLY A 51 1.90 4.78 -13.61
CA GLY A 51 0.95 5.75 -13.05
C GLY A 51 1.22 6.06 -11.58
N ALA A 52 0.25 6.72 -10.95
CA ALA A 52 0.30 7.14 -9.57
C ALA A 52 0.19 5.94 -8.62
N GLU A 53 1.09 5.88 -7.67
CA GLU A 53 1.01 4.96 -6.54
C GLU A 53 -0.14 5.35 -5.61
N TRP A 54 -0.74 4.37 -4.94
CA TRP A 54 -1.74 4.59 -3.91
C TRP A 54 -1.45 3.75 -2.67
N LEU A 55 -1.98 4.23 -1.55
CA LEU A 55 -1.76 3.67 -0.22
C LEU A 55 -3.02 2.98 0.27
N VAL A 56 -2.87 1.81 0.88
CA VAL A 56 -3.96 1.06 1.52
C VAL A 56 -3.44 0.33 2.76
N PRO A 57 -4.33 -0.03 3.71
CA PRO A 57 -3.98 -0.96 4.79
C PRO A 57 -3.52 -2.30 4.20
N PRO A 58 -2.42 -2.91 4.69
CA PRO A 58 -1.94 -4.20 4.20
C PRO A 58 -2.96 -5.34 4.32
N ASP A 59 -3.89 -5.24 5.27
CA ASP A 59 -4.96 -6.22 5.50
C ASP A 59 -6.06 -6.15 4.44
N ASP A 60 -6.19 -5.01 3.75
CA ASP A 60 -7.13 -4.80 2.65
C ASP A 60 -6.56 -5.26 1.29
N VAL A 61 -5.40 -5.90 1.30
CA VAL A 61 -4.69 -6.33 0.10
C VAL A 61 -4.63 -7.86 0.05
N ARG A 62 -5.05 -8.42 -1.09
CA ARG A 62 -4.99 -9.87 -1.38
C ARG A 62 -4.19 -10.14 -2.65
N ARG A 63 -3.55 -11.32 -2.71
CA ARG A 63 -2.90 -11.79 -3.93
C ARG A 63 -3.97 -12.07 -4.99
N VAL A 64 -3.61 -11.81 -6.24
CA VAL A 64 -4.36 -12.23 -7.42
C VAL A 64 -3.84 -13.58 -7.90
#